data_AF-A0ABD6HWI3-F1
#
_entry.id   AF-A0ABD6HWI3-F1
#
_cell.length_a   1.000
_cell.length_b   1.000
_cell.length_c   1.000
_cell.angle_alpha   90.00
_cell.angle_beta   90.00
_cell.angle_gamma   90.00
#
_symmetry.space_group_name_H-M   'P 1'
#
loop_
_entity.id
_entity.type
_entity.pdbx_description
1 polymer ?
#
loop_
_entity_poly.entity_id
_entity_poly.type
_entity_poly.pdbx_seq_one_letter_code
_entity_poly.pdbx_strand_id
1 'polypeptide(L)'
;MDTSFSFRTMAIGLLLVALIVAGRLAFYFHSSAVKAGEQVKQQEKTLAQQSGLISTLQAQDRKNRALAAEQQHREQQLRQQGERYQRALREALKNDKCGNSPMPAAVVELLQQNAASTSANRPVAP
;
A
#
# COMPACT_ATOMS: atom_id res chain seq x y z
N MET A 1 26.73 -44.68 71.47
CA MET A 1 26.50 -43.27 71.09
C MET A 1 25.98 -43.26 69.67
N ASP A 2 24.67 -43.07 69.54
CA ASP A 2 23.85 -43.34 68.36
C ASP A 2 24.04 -42.34 67.22
N THR A 3 25.15 -42.46 66.50
CA THR A 3 25.43 -41.64 65.28
C THR A 3 24.48 -41.96 64.12
N SER A 4 23.86 -43.14 64.12
CA SER A 4 22.98 -43.63 63.05
C SER A 4 21.64 -42.88 62.98
N PHE A 5 21.12 -42.39 64.11
CA PHE A 5 19.83 -41.67 64.14
C PHE A 5 19.94 -40.27 63.54
N SER A 6 21.06 -39.57 63.80
CA SER A 6 21.32 -38.22 63.28
C SER A 6 21.58 -38.21 61.76
N PHE A 7 22.28 -39.23 61.24
CA PHE A 7 22.49 -39.36 59.80
C PHE A 7 21.18 -39.66 59.05
N ARG A 8 20.32 -40.51 59.61
CA ARG A 8 19.00 -40.82 59.02
C ARG A 8 18.10 -39.59 59.00
N THR A 9 18.03 -38.81 60.08
CA THR A 9 17.20 -37.59 60.11
C THR A 9 17.74 -36.51 59.17
N MET A 10 19.06 -36.36 59.05
CA MET A 10 19.67 -35.44 58.09
C MET A 10 19.41 -35.87 56.63
N ALA A 11 19.51 -37.16 56.33
CA ALA A 11 19.22 -37.71 55.00
C ALA A 11 17.74 -37.52 54.63
N ILE A 12 16.81 -37.74 55.57
CA ILE A 12 15.37 -37.51 55.38
C ILE A 12 15.09 -36.02 55.13
N GLY A 13 15.74 -35.12 55.87
CA GLY A 13 15.63 -33.67 55.67
C GLY A 13 16.09 -33.25 54.28
N LEU A 14 17.24 -33.75 53.82
CA LEU A 14 17.75 -33.51 52.47
C LEU A 14 16.81 -34.05 51.38
N LEU A 15 16.23 -35.22 51.60
CA LEU A 15 15.28 -35.85 50.66
C LEU A 15 14.01 -35.01 50.49
N LEU A 16 13.48 -34.47 51.60
CA LEU A 16 12.32 -33.57 51.57
C LEU A 16 12.63 -32.27 50.81
N VAL A 17 13.80 -31.67 51.05
CA VAL A 17 14.22 -30.46 50.33
C VAL A 17 14.38 -30.76 48.84
N ALA A 18 15.00 -31.88 48.47
CA ALA A 18 15.14 -32.30 47.08
C ALA A 18 13.80 -32.49 46.37
N LEU A 19 12.80 -33.08 47.04
CA LEU A 19 11.45 -33.25 46.50
C LEU A 19 10.73 -31.90 46.28
N ILE A 20 10.87 -30.95 47.22
CA ILE A 20 10.29 -29.61 47.07
C ILE A 20 10.91 -28.86 45.89
N VAL A 21 12.24 -28.95 45.74
CA VAL A 21 12.97 -28.32 44.62
C VAL A 21 12.58 -28.96 43.29
N ALA A 22 12.49 -30.29 43.22
CA ALA A 22 12.06 -31.02 42.03
C ALA A 22 10.61 -30.67 41.63
N GLY A 23 9.69 -30.59 42.60
CA GLY A 23 8.31 -30.18 42.35
C GLY A 23 8.18 -28.75 41.84
N ARG A 24 8.97 -27.82 42.39
CA ARG A 24 9.05 -26.44 41.90
C ARG A 24 9.61 -26.36 40.48
N LEU A 25 10.66 -27.12 40.15
CA LEU A 25 11.21 -27.18 38.80
C LEU A 25 10.20 -27.75 37.80
N ALA A 26 9.55 -28.86 38.14
CA ALA A 26 8.56 -29.49 37.27
C ALA A 26 7.39 -28.54 36.96
N PHE A 27 6.89 -27.83 37.97
CA PHE A 27 5.84 -26.82 37.79
C PHE A 27 6.31 -25.63 36.96
N TYR A 28 7.55 -25.17 37.18
CA TYR A 28 8.14 -24.05 36.43
C TYR A 28 8.35 -24.39 34.94
N PHE A 29 8.85 -25.60 34.66
CA PHE A 29 9.01 -26.11 33.29
C PHE A 29 7.66 -26.32 32.60
N HIS A 30 6.68 -26.88 33.30
CA HIS A 30 5.33 -27.06 32.74
C HIS A 30 4.67 -25.72 32.42
N SER A 31 4.75 -24.75 33.35
CA SER A 31 4.20 -23.41 33.14
C SER A 31 4.91 -22.64 32.01
N SER A 32 6.22 -22.82 31.86
CA SER A 32 7.00 -22.18 30.80
C SER A 32 6.69 -22.78 29.42
N ALA A 33 6.54 -24.11 29.34
CA ALA A 33 6.17 -24.81 28.10
C ALA A 33 4.74 -24.45 27.64
N VAL A 34 3.79 -24.36 28.58
CA VAL A 34 2.41 -23.94 28.27
C VAL A 34 2.37 -22.47 27.80
N LYS A 35 3.10 -21.58 28.47
CA LYS A 35 3.19 -20.16 28.06
C LYS A 35 3.86 -19.98 26.70
N ALA A 36 4.87 -20.78 26.37
CA ALA A 36 5.51 -20.73 25.05
C ALA A 36 4.54 -21.20 23.95
N GLY A 37 3.78 -22.28 24.19
CA GLY A 37 2.77 -22.76 23.25
C GLY A 37 1.60 -21.79 23.06
N GLU A 38 1.17 -21.09 24.12
CA GLU A 38 0.13 -20.06 24.04
C GLU A 38 0.58 -18.84 23.22
N GLN A 39 1.82 -18.39 23.40
CA GLN A 39 2.36 -17.26 22.63
C GLN A 39 2.46 -17.58 21.14
N VAL A 40 2.88 -18.80 20.78
CA VAL A 40 2.92 -19.25 19.38
C VAL A 40 1.51 -19.28 18.78
N LYS A 41 0.51 -19.82 19.50
CA LYS A 41 -0.89 -19.80 19.03
C LYS A 41 -1.46 -18.39 18.88
N GLN A 42 -1.08 -17.47 19.76
CA GLN A 42 -1.50 -16.07 19.62
C GLN A 42 -0.85 -15.41 18.40
N GLN A 43 0.46 -15.63 18.19
CA GLN A 43 1.16 -15.13 17.02
C GLN A 43 0.60 -15.70 15.72
N GLU A 44 0.30 -17.01 15.66
CA GLU A 44 -0.34 -17.62 14.49
C GLU A 44 -1.70 -17.00 14.17
N LYS A 45 -2.52 -16.71 15.19
CA LYS A 45 -3.81 -16.01 15.00
C LYS A 45 -3.61 -14.60 14.45
N THR A 46 -2.64 -13.85 14.96
CA THR A 46 -2.33 -12.51 14.47
C THR A 46 -1.75 -12.54 13.05
N LEU A 47 -0.90 -13.52 12.74
CA LEU A 47 -0.31 -13.69 11.42
C LEU A 47 -1.35 -14.13 10.39
N ALA A 48 -2.28 -15.02 10.76
CA ALA A 48 -3.41 -15.42 9.92
C ALA A 48 -4.32 -14.21 9.62
N GLN A 49 -4.61 -13.39 10.64
CA GLN A 49 -5.41 -12.18 10.48
C GLN A 49 -4.72 -11.14 9.58
N GLN A 50 -3.39 -10.98 9.71
CA GLN A 50 -2.60 -10.14 8.81
C GLN A 50 -2.53 -10.71 7.39
N SER A 51 -2.40 -12.02 7.22
CA SER A 51 -2.37 -12.66 5.89
C SER A 51 -3.69 -12.49 5.12
N GLY A 52 -4.82 -12.47 5.83
CA GLY A 52 -6.14 -12.17 5.26
C GLY A 52 -6.25 -10.72 4.76
N LEU A 53 -5.65 -9.77 5.48
CA LEU A 53 -5.62 -8.36 5.08
C LEU A 53 -4.63 -8.09 3.93
N ILE A 54 -3.48 -8.77 3.91
CA ILE A 54 -2.47 -8.62 2.85
C ILE A 54 -2.98 -9.21 1.53
N SER A 55 -3.65 -10.36 1.57
CA SER A 55 -4.20 -11.00 0.36
C SER A 55 -5.30 -10.19 -0.30
N THR A 56 -6.14 -9.51 0.49
CA THR A 56 -7.19 -8.62 -0.02
C THR A 56 -6.62 -7.33 -0.60
N LEU A 57 -5.63 -6.70 0.05
CA LEU A 57 -4.92 -5.54 -0.48
C LEU A 57 -4.19 -5.88 -1.79
N GLN A 58 -3.50 -7.02 -1.85
CA GLN A 58 -2.77 -7.44 -3.05
C GLN A 58 -3.71 -7.71 -4.24
N ALA A 59 -4.90 -8.28 -3.98
CA ALA A 59 -5.92 -8.45 -5.01
C ALA A 59 -6.45 -7.10 -5.53
N GLN A 60 -6.57 -6.11 -4.64
CA GLN A 60 -7.02 -4.76 -5.00
C GLN A 60 -5.94 -3.99 -5.79
N ASP A 61 -4.68 -4.10 -5.39
CA ASP A 61 -3.54 -3.48 -6.10
C ASP A 61 -3.39 -4.03 -7.53
N ARG A 62 -3.59 -5.33 -7.73
CA ARG A 62 -3.55 -5.92 -9.09
C ARG A 62 -4.65 -5.36 -9.98
N LYS A 63 -5.86 -5.18 -9.44
CA LYS A 63 -6.99 -4.58 -10.17
C LYS A 63 -6.75 -3.11 -10.46
N ASN A 64 -6.24 -2.36 -9.48
CA ASN A 64 -5.94 -0.94 -9.65
C ASN A 64 -4.85 -0.72 -10.71
N ARG A 65 -3.79 -1.55 -10.68
CA ARG A 65 -2.71 -1.49 -11.69
C ARG A 65 -3.20 -1.82 -13.10
N ALA A 66 -4.12 -2.78 -13.24
CA ALA A 66 -4.72 -3.08 -14.54
C ALA A 66 -5.55 -1.91 -15.07
N LEU A 67 -6.39 -1.30 -14.22
CA LEU A 67 -7.19 -0.12 -14.58
C LEU A 67 -6.31 1.10 -14.91
N ALA A 68 -5.23 1.31 -14.15
CA ALA A 68 -4.28 2.39 -14.43
C ALA A 68 -3.58 2.22 -15.78
N ALA A 69 -3.18 0.99 -16.12
CA ALA A 69 -2.58 0.69 -17.42
C ALA A 69 -3.58 0.93 -18.58
N GLU A 70 -4.84 0.55 -18.40
CA GLU A 70 -5.88 0.78 -19.41
C GLU A 70 -6.19 2.27 -19.59
N GLN A 71 -6.24 3.05 -18.51
CA GLN A 71 -6.40 4.49 -18.58
C GLN A 71 -5.23 5.17 -19.29
N GLN A 72 -3.99 4.81 -18.97
CA GLN A 72 -2.81 5.34 -19.64
C GLN A 72 -2.84 5.04 -21.14
N HIS A 73 -3.20 3.81 -21.52
CA HIS A 73 -3.31 3.44 -22.94
C HIS A 73 -4.39 4.25 -23.65
N ARG A 74 -5.55 4.44 -23.02
CA ARG A 74 -6.64 5.27 -23.55
C ARG A 74 -6.19 6.73 -23.71
N GLU A 75 -5.55 7.34 -22.71
CA GLU A 75 -5.02 8.71 -22.83
C GLU A 75 -4.02 8.84 -23.97
N GLN A 76 -3.10 7.89 -24.11
CA GLN A 76 -2.13 7.89 -25.21
C GLN A 76 -2.83 7.79 -26.56
N GLN A 77 -3.85 6.94 -26.69
CA GLN A 77 -4.66 6.85 -27.90
C GLN A 77 -5.38 8.16 -28.21
N LEU A 78 -5.99 8.82 -27.21
CA LEU A 78 -6.63 10.11 -27.42
C LEU A 78 -5.63 11.18 -27.87
N ARG A 79 -4.43 11.22 -27.28
CA ARG A 79 -3.37 12.14 -27.72
C ARG A 79 -2.97 11.89 -29.17
N GLN A 80 -2.75 10.63 -29.54
CA GLN A 80 -2.42 10.28 -30.92
C GLN A 80 -3.55 10.64 -31.89
N GLN A 81 -4.82 10.42 -31.51
CA GLN A 81 -5.95 10.81 -32.33
C GLN A 81 -6.04 12.32 -32.50
N GLY A 82 -5.83 13.10 -31.43
CA GLY A 82 -5.81 14.56 -31.48
C GLY A 82 -4.72 15.09 -32.42
N GLU A 83 -3.51 14.53 -32.34
CA GLU A 83 -2.42 14.89 -33.24
C GLU A 83 -2.72 14.53 -34.71
N ARG A 84 -3.26 13.32 -34.94
CA ARG A 84 -3.65 12.89 -36.30
C ARG A 84 -4.73 13.79 -36.88
N TYR A 85 -5.73 14.14 -36.07
CA TYR A 85 -6.80 15.03 -36.48
C TYR A 85 -6.27 16.42 -36.82
N GLN A 86 -5.43 17.01 -35.97
CA GLN A 86 -4.80 18.30 -36.26
C GLN A 86 -3.94 18.27 -37.54
N ARG A 87 -3.16 17.21 -37.75
CA ARG A 87 -2.36 17.05 -38.98
C ARG A 87 -3.25 16.93 -40.21
N ALA A 88 -4.31 16.12 -40.13
CA ALA A 88 -5.27 15.98 -41.24
C ALA A 88 -5.95 17.32 -41.56
N LEU A 89 -6.35 18.07 -40.53
CA LEU A 89 -6.95 19.40 -40.70
C LEU A 89 -5.97 20.39 -41.34
N ARG A 90 -4.72 20.40 -40.88
CA ARG A 90 -3.66 21.24 -41.45
C ARG A 90 -3.36 20.87 -42.91
N GLU A 91 -3.32 19.58 -43.23
CA GLU A 91 -3.06 19.11 -44.59
C GLU A 91 -4.20 19.47 -45.55
N ALA A 92 -5.45 19.37 -45.09
CA ALA A 92 -6.61 19.83 -45.85
C ALA A 92 -6.55 21.35 -46.10
N LEU A 93 -6.31 22.15 -45.04
CA LEU A 93 -6.20 23.60 -45.16
C LEU A 93 -5.02 24.07 -46.02
N LYS A 94 -3.91 23.32 -46.04
CA LYS A 94 -2.71 23.64 -46.82
C LYS A 94 -2.95 23.57 -48.32
N ASN A 95 -3.84 22.69 -48.78
CA ASN A 95 -4.20 22.57 -50.18
C ASN A 95 -5.23 23.62 -50.63
N ASP A 96 -5.91 24.29 -49.69
CA ASP A 96 -6.86 25.35 -49.99
C ASP A 96 -6.17 26.73 -50.07
N LYS A 97 -6.44 27.49 -51.14
CA LYS A 97 -5.93 28.87 -51.32
C LYS A 97 -6.33 29.82 -50.18
N CYS A 98 -7.52 29.62 -49.62
CA CYS A 98 -8.00 30.40 -48.47
C CYS A 98 -7.27 30.06 -47.16
N GLY A 99 -6.86 28.80 -46.95
CA GLY A 99 -6.17 28.36 -45.74
C GLY A 99 -4.68 28.72 -45.71
N ASN A 100 -4.08 28.93 -46.89
CA ASN A 100 -2.65 29.22 -47.04
C ASN A 100 -2.34 30.73 -47.21
N SER A 101 -3.38 31.57 -47.17
CA SER A 101 -3.21 33.03 -47.24
C SER A 101 -2.97 33.58 -45.82
N PRO A 102 -2.01 34.52 -45.64
CA PRO A 102 -1.78 35.14 -44.34
C PRO A 102 -3.07 35.83 -43.87
N MET A 103 -3.48 35.51 -42.64
CA MET A 103 -4.70 36.08 -42.06
C MET A 103 -4.56 37.61 -41.99
N PRO A 104 -5.54 38.40 -42.47
CA PRO A 104 -5.41 39.86 -42.50
C PRO A 104 -5.16 40.41 -41.09
N ALA A 105 -4.17 41.31 -40.96
CA ALA A 105 -3.75 41.86 -39.67
C ALA A 105 -4.91 42.49 -38.87
N ALA A 106 -5.88 43.10 -39.55
CA ALA A 106 -7.09 43.65 -38.92
C ALA A 106 -7.94 42.59 -38.21
N VAL A 107 -8.01 41.37 -38.74
CA VAL A 107 -8.74 40.25 -38.11
C VAL A 107 -7.94 39.70 -36.93
N VAL A 108 -6.61 39.67 -37.02
CA VAL A 108 -5.73 39.26 -35.92
C VAL A 108 -5.84 40.23 -34.74
N GLU A 109 -5.84 41.55 -35.00
CA GLU A 109 -6.05 42.56 -33.95
C GLU A 109 -7.44 42.44 -33.32
N LEU A 110 -8.50 42.24 -34.12
CA LEU A 110 -9.85 42.05 -33.59
C LEU A 110 -9.97 40.80 -32.71
N LEU A 111 -9.30 39.71 -33.09
CA LEU A 111 -9.24 38.47 -32.32
C LEU A 111 -8.41 38.63 -31.04
N GLN A 112 -7.27 39.33 -31.09
CA GLN A 112 -6.46 39.64 -29.90
C GLN A 112 -7.21 40.56 -28.94
N GLN A 113 -7.90 41.59 -29.43
CA GLN A 113 -8.74 42.46 -28.60
C GLN A 113 -9.90 41.69 -27.97
N ASN A 114 -10.58 40.81 -28.71
CA ASN A 114 -11.63 39.94 -28.16
C ASN A 114 -11.09 38.92 -27.14
N ALA A 115 -9.92 38.34 -27.39
CA ALA A 115 -9.28 37.42 -26.44
C ALA A 115 -8.85 38.13 -25.15
N ALA A 116 -8.28 39.33 -25.26
CA ALA A 116 -7.88 40.16 -24.12
C ALA A 116 -9.09 40.63 -23.30
N SER A 117 -10.18 41.05 -23.96
CA SER A 117 -11.42 41.44 -23.28
C SER A 117 -12.15 40.24 -22.67
N THR A 118 -12.08 39.05 -23.28
CA THR A 118 -12.59 37.80 -22.67
C THR A 118 -11.79 37.38 -21.44
N SER A 119 -10.47 37.60 -21.43
CA SER A 119 -9.63 37.36 -20.25
C SER A 119 -9.91 38.35 -19.12
N ALA A 120 -10.27 39.60 -19.44
CA ALA A 120 -10.66 40.61 -18.45
C ALA A 120 -12.06 40.35 -17.85
N ASN A 121 -12.95 39.67 -18.59
CA ASN A 121 -14.31 39.32 -18.15
C ASN A 121 -14.43 37.95 -17.50
N ARG A 122 -13.32 37.25 -17.22
CA ARG A 122 -13.36 35.98 -16.48
C ARG A 122 -13.33 36.31 -14.98
N PRO A 123 -14.45 36.19 -14.24
CA PRO A 123 -14.38 36.31 -12.79
C PRO A 123 -13.48 35.19 -12.29
N VAL A 124 -12.36 35.56 -11.68
CA VAL A 124 -11.56 34.65 -10.87
C VAL A 124 -12.46 34.23 -9.72
N ALA A 125 -13.02 33.03 -9.80
CA ALA A 125 -13.70 32.42 -8.67
C ALA A 125 -12.64 32.16 -7.57
N PRO A 126 -12.95 32.47 -6.30
CA PRO A 126 -12.05 32.23 -5.17
C PRO A 126 -11.77 30.75 -4.93
#